data_AF-A0A923YXE0-F1
#
_entry.id   AF-A0A923YXE0-F1
#
_cell.length_a   1.000
_cell.length_b   1.000
_cell.length_c   1.000
_cell.angle_alpha   90.00
_cell.angle_beta   90.00
_cell.angle_gamma   90.00
#
_symmetry.space_group_name_H-M   'P 1'
#
loop_
_entity.id
_entity.type
_entity.pdbx_description
1 polymer ?
#
loop_
_entity_poly.entity_id
_entity_poly.type
_entity_poly.pdbx_seq_one_letter_code
_entity_poly.pdbx_strand_id
1 'polypeptide(L)'
;METFNRNNFYNRTFCIFKEVSVSEIQNLKCNYHSKSKSQYFFNDIGVYRLSNHWGRASNCRWRLATDNKLVSQRNLVGFAKWTDFFPNDETSNLYFIAVDFNPNDVNFYHKNCSSYDGKATLRNALQTAKVIQN
;
A
#
# COMPACT_ATOMS: atom_id res chain seq x y z
N MET A 1 17.09 8.71 -5.04
CA MET A 1 15.86 8.06 -4.52
C MET A 1 16.13 6.58 -4.43
N GLU A 2 15.66 5.89 -3.40
CA GLU A 2 15.74 4.43 -3.34
C GLU A 2 14.91 3.82 -4.47
N THR A 3 15.47 2.85 -5.18
CA THR A 3 14.76 2.10 -6.21
C THR A 3 14.27 0.79 -5.61
N PHE A 4 12.95 0.58 -5.61
CA PHE A 4 12.37 -0.65 -5.11
C PHE A 4 12.29 -1.73 -6.19
N ASN A 5 12.32 -2.99 -5.78
CA ASN A 5 12.17 -4.17 -6.59
C ASN A 5 11.79 -5.37 -5.69
N ARG A 6 11.66 -6.56 -6.29
CA ARG A 6 11.30 -7.80 -5.59
C ARG A 6 12.15 -8.14 -4.36
N ASN A 7 13.39 -7.63 -4.26
CA ASN A 7 14.32 -7.97 -3.18
C ASN A 7 14.29 -6.99 -2.00
N ASN A 8 13.63 -5.83 -2.11
CA ASN A 8 13.66 -4.81 -1.05
C ASN A 8 12.30 -4.19 -0.73
N PHE A 9 11.27 -4.35 -1.56
CA PHE A 9 9.96 -3.73 -1.33
C PHE A 9 9.34 -4.12 0.01
N TYR A 10 9.64 -5.31 0.54
CA TYR A 10 9.10 -5.86 1.79
C TYR A 10 9.77 -5.35 3.07
N ASN A 11 10.76 -4.46 2.98
CA ASN A 11 11.49 -3.96 4.13
C ASN A 11 11.17 -2.49 4.38
N ARG A 12 10.32 -2.23 5.38
CA ARG A 12 10.02 -0.86 5.86
C ARG A 12 9.59 0.07 4.73
N THR A 13 8.51 -0.29 4.04
CA THR A 13 7.95 0.53 2.96
C THR A 13 6.49 0.88 3.20
N PHE A 14 6.09 2.01 2.61
CA PHE A 14 4.71 2.39 2.40
C PHE A 14 4.34 2.19 0.92
N CYS A 15 3.12 1.71 0.66
CA CYS A 15 2.58 1.61 -0.68
C CYS A 15 1.04 1.56 -0.65
N ILE A 16 0.40 2.09 -1.69
CA ILE A 16 -1.03 1.93 -1.94
C ILE A 16 -1.16 1.03 -3.17
N PHE A 17 -1.63 -0.20 -2.97
CA PHE A 17 -1.93 -1.11 -4.06
C PHE A 17 -3.27 -0.73 -4.69
N LYS A 18 -3.36 -0.80 -6.01
CA LYS A 18 -4.64 -0.69 -6.73
C LYS A 18 -5.30 -2.06 -6.81
N GLU A 19 -6.56 -2.18 -6.40
CA GLU A 19 -7.30 -3.43 -6.61
C GLU A 19 -7.40 -3.77 -8.11
N VAL A 20 -7.19 -5.04 -8.42
CA VAL A 20 -7.32 -5.59 -9.77
C VAL A 20 -8.03 -6.95 -9.72
N SER A 21 -8.52 -7.40 -10.88
CA SER A 21 -9.17 -8.71 -10.99
C SER A 21 -8.21 -9.86 -10.70
N VAL A 22 -8.72 -10.95 -10.11
CA VAL A 22 -7.97 -12.20 -9.92
C VAL A 22 -7.48 -12.78 -11.26
N SER A 23 -8.16 -12.48 -12.37
CA SER A 23 -7.73 -12.90 -13.72
C SER A 23 -6.33 -12.40 -14.10
N GLU A 24 -5.87 -11.28 -13.55
CA GLU A 24 -4.53 -10.72 -13.80
C GLU A 24 -3.40 -11.65 -13.35
N ILE A 25 -3.66 -12.49 -12.34
CA ILE A 25 -2.65 -13.40 -11.78
C ILE A 25 -2.85 -14.86 -12.18
N GLN A 26 -3.94 -15.20 -12.90
CA GLN A 26 -4.27 -16.59 -13.24
C GLN A 26 -3.18 -17.32 -14.03
N ASN A 27 -2.51 -16.60 -14.94
CA ASN A 27 -1.44 -17.15 -15.77
C ASN A 27 -0.04 -16.84 -15.22
N LEU A 28 0.05 -16.22 -14.03
CA LEU A 28 1.33 -15.88 -13.41
C LEU A 28 1.77 -16.98 -12.45
N LYS A 29 3.05 -17.33 -12.50
CA LYS A 29 3.65 -18.21 -11.49
C LYS A 29 3.78 -17.43 -10.19
N CYS A 30 3.23 -17.97 -9.11
CA CYS A 30 3.46 -17.43 -7.77
C CYS A 30 4.97 -17.48 -7.44
N ASN A 31 5.55 -16.32 -7.10
CA ASN A 31 6.97 -16.20 -6.79
C ASN A 31 7.26 -16.41 -5.31
N TYR A 32 6.33 -16.03 -4.44
CA TYR A 32 6.51 -16.12 -2.99
C TYR A 32 5.19 -16.29 -2.24
N HIS A 33 5.21 -17.15 -1.22
CA HIS A 33 4.14 -17.31 -0.23
C HIS A 33 4.64 -16.86 1.14
N SER A 34 3.94 -15.93 1.78
CA SER A 34 4.26 -15.55 3.16
C SER A 34 3.77 -16.59 4.15
N LYS A 35 4.35 -16.60 5.36
CA LYS A 35 3.86 -17.38 6.51
C LYS A 35 2.40 -17.05 6.86
N SER A 36 1.97 -15.81 6.60
CA SER A 36 0.60 -15.32 6.76
C SER A 36 -0.29 -15.59 5.53
N LYS A 37 0.12 -16.50 4.63
CA LYS A 37 -0.64 -16.96 3.45
C LYS A 37 -0.90 -15.91 2.36
N SER A 38 -0.24 -14.75 2.39
CA SER A 38 -0.28 -13.83 1.25
C SER A 38 0.59 -14.37 0.11
N GLN A 39 0.13 -14.22 -1.12
CA GLN A 39 0.86 -14.65 -2.33
C GLN A 39 1.35 -13.43 -3.10
N TYR A 40 2.53 -13.55 -3.70
CA TYR A 40 3.18 -12.48 -4.45
C TYR A 40 3.59 -12.95 -5.83
N PHE A 41 3.28 -12.14 -6.83
CA PHE A 41 3.58 -12.37 -8.24
C PHE A 41 4.33 -11.15 -8.74
N PHE A 42 5.57 -11.34 -9.18
CA PHE A 42 6.48 -10.27 -9.57
C PHE A 42 6.60 -10.21 -11.09
N ASN A 43 6.66 -8.99 -11.61
CA ASN A 43 7.11 -8.73 -12.97
C ASN A 43 8.09 -7.55 -12.98
N ASP A 44 8.52 -7.14 -14.16
CA ASP A 44 9.52 -6.07 -14.31
C ASP A 44 8.99 -4.69 -13.89
N ILE A 45 7.67 -4.52 -13.85
CA ILE A 45 7.00 -3.23 -13.56
C ILE A 45 6.64 -3.12 -12.07
N GLY A 46 6.29 -4.23 -11.43
CA GLY A 46 5.72 -4.22 -10.08
C GLY A 46 5.42 -5.59 -9.49
N VAL A 47 4.54 -5.56 -8.50
CA VAL A 47 4.12 -6.73 -7.73
C VAL A 47 2.60 -6.78 -7.63
N TYR A 48 2.06 -7.96 -7.90
CA TYR A 48 0.72 -8.34 -7.46
C TYR A 48 0.82 -9.01 -6.10
N ARG A 49 -0.10 -8.67 -5.21
CA ARG A 49 -0.26 -9.29 -3.90
C ARG A 49 -1.71 -9.76 -3.76
N LEU A 50 -1.88 -11.06 -3.55
CA LEU A 50 -3.16 -11.65 -3.15
C LEU A 50 -3.17 -11.77 -1.61
N SER A 51 -4.10 -11.09 -0.97
CA SER A 51 -4.19 -11.06 0.50
C SER A 51 -5.60 -10.70 0.97
N ASN A 52 -5.97 -11.21 2.15
CA ASN A 52 -7.14 -10.80 2.93
C ASN A 52 -6.79 -9.80 4.04
N HIS A 53 -5.52 -9.39 4.16
CA HIS A 53 -5.07 -8.45 5.17
C HIS A 53 -4.26 -7.31 4.54
N TRP A 54 -4.83 -6.11 4.58
CA TRP A 54 -4.24 -4.87 4.09
C TRP A 54 -4.11 -3.87 5.25
N GLY A 55 -3.17 -2.93 5.15
CA GLY A 55 -2.76 -2.02 6.22
C GLY A 55 -1.35 -2.37 6.70
N ARG A 56 -1.18 -2.71 7.98
CA ARG A 56 0.14 -3.00 8.55
C ARG A 56 0.59 -4.43 8.19
N ALA A 57 1.76 -4.56 7.57
CA ALA A 57 2.41 -5.83 7.27
C ALA A 57 3.83 -5.82 7.84
N SER A 58 4.02 -6.39 9.04
CA SER A 58 5.26 -6.22 9.82
C SER A 58 5.58 -4.72 10.01
N ASN A 59 6.73 -4.24 9.52
CA ASN A 59 7.15 -2.83 9.55
C ASN A 59 6.75 -2.05 8.29
N CYS A 60 5.95 -2.66 7.41
CA CYS A 60 5.43 -2.03 6.20
C CYS A 60 3.99 -1.54 6.42
N ARG A 61 3.60 -0.54 5.64
CA ARG A 61 2.28 0.06 5.62
C ARG A 61 1.73 -0.03 4.19
N TRP A 62 1.04 -1.12 3.89
CA TRP A 62 0.53 -1.45 2.56
C TRP A 62 -0.97 -1.45 2.51
N ARG A 63 -1.55 -0.41 1.95
CA ARG A 63 -2.99 -0.27 1.79
C ARG A 63 -3.47 -0.87 0.47
N LEU A 64 -4.76 -1.16 0.38
CA LEU A 64 -5.45 -1.43 -0.87
C LEU A 64 -6.40 -0.26 -1.13
N ALA A 65 -6.28 0.37 -2.30
CA ALA A 65 -7.29 1.26 -2.85
C ALA A 65 -8.36 0.40 -3.54
N THR A 66 -9.55 0.38 -2.96
CA THR A 66 -10.68 -0.46 -3.35
C THR A 66 -11.98 0.24 -2.96
N ASP A 67 -12.99 0.11 -3.80
CA ASP A 67 -14.35 0.60 -3.50
C ASP A 67 -15.09 -0.33 -2.53
N ASN A 68 -14.51 -1.50 -2.23
CA ASN A 68 -15.14 -2.51 -1.39
C ASN A 68 -14.88 -2.24 0.10
N LYS A 69 -15.89 -1.82 0.83
CA LYS A 69 -15.79 -1.53 2.27
C LYS A 69 -15.49 -2.77 3.15
N LEU A 70 -15.54 -3.99 2.61
CA LEU A 70 -15.33 -5.26 3.33
C LEU A 70 -13.97 -5.93 3.02
N VAL A 71 -12.93 -5.13 2.78
CA VAL A 71 -11.55 -5.56 2.43
C VAL A 71 -11.00 -6.67 3.32
N SER A 72 -11.31 -6.66 4.61
CA SER A 72 -10.75 -7.60 5.60
C SER A 72 -11.36 -9.00 5.56
N GLN A 73 -12.43 -9.22 4.80
CA GLN A 73 -13.18 -10.48 4.78
C GLN A 73 -12.96 -11.30 3.50
N ARG A 74 -12.21 -10.78 2.52
CA ARG A 74 -12.01 -11.43 1.21
C ARG A 74 -10.55 -11.39 0.80
N ASN A 75 -10.10 -12.44 0.12
CA ASN A 75 -8.82 -12.39 -0.58
C ASN A 75 -8.99 -11.53 -1.83
N LEU A 76 -8.30 -10.40 -1.86
CA LEU A 76 -8.29 -9.47 -2.99
C LEU A 76 -6.89 -9.42 -3.60
N VAL A 77 -6.82 -9.11 -4.89
CA VAL A 77 -5.55 -8.87 -5.59
C VAL A 77 -5.32 -7.37 -5.69
N GLY A 78 -4.18 -6.93 -5.19
CA GLY A 78 -3.69 -5.58 -5.41
C GLY A 78 -2.46 -5.60 -6.31
N PHE A 79 -2.33 -4.63 -7.21
CA PHE A 79 -1.13 -4.36 -7.98
C PHE A 79 -0.48 -3.04 -7.55
N ALA A 80 0.84 -3.02 -7.45
CA ALA A 80 1.62 -1.81 -7.23
C ALA A 80 2.86 -1.83 -8.12
N LYS A 81 3.18 -0.68 -8.74
CA LYS A 81 4.45 -0.53 -9.46
C LYS A 81 5.59 -0.41 -8.46
N TRP A 82 6.78 -0.81 -8.87
CA TRP A 82 7.98 -0.59 -8.06
C TRP A 82 8.22 0.90 -7.73
N THR A 83 7.79 1.79 -8.61
CA THR A 83 7.87 3.26 -8.43
C THR A 83 6.91 3.82 -7.39
N ASP A 84 5.92 3.03 -6.96
CA ASP A 84 4.87 3.48 -6.04
C ASP A 84 5.16 3.06 -4.58
N PHE A 85 6.35 2.51 -4.33
CA PHE A 85 6.86 2.23 -3.00
C PHE A 85 7.70 3.39 -2.48
N PHE A 86 7.53 3.68 -1.19
CA PHE A 86 8.28 4.71 -0.48
C PHE A 86 8.87 4.15 0.80
N PRO A 87 10.02 4.66 1.30
CA PRO A 87 10.54 4.30 2.60
C PRO A 87 9.53 4.59 3.71
N ASN A 88 9.46 3.74 4.72
CA ASN A 88 8.60 3.91 5.89
C ASN A 88 9.39 3.79 7.18
N ASP A 89 9.04 4.62 8.16
CA ASP A 89 9.37 4.40 9.56
C ASP A 89 8.22 4.90 10.46
N GLU A 90 8.23 4.48 11.72
CA GLU A 90 7.13 4.74 12.65
C GLU A 90 7.23 6.11 13.36
N THR A 91 8.36 6.79 13.26
CA THR A 91 8.70 7.99 14.03
C THR A 91 8.65 9.28 13.23
N SER A 92 9.06 9.25 11.97
CA SER A 92 9.14 10.41 11.10
C SER A 92 7.77 10.86 10.62
N ASN A 93 7.65 12.17 10.40
CA ASN A 93 6.47 12.76 9.77
C ASN A 93 6.50 12.53 8.26
N LEU A 94 6.00 11.37 7.84
CA LEU A 94 6.02 10.90 6.44
C LEU A 94 4.67 11.02 5.75
N TYR A 95 3.58 11.19 6.51
CA TYR A 95 2.23 11.05 6.00
C TYR A 95 1.47 12.37 6.00
N PHE A 96 0.71 12.62 4.95
CA PHE A 96 -0.32 13.64 4.95
C PHE A 96 -1.68 13.00 4.71
N ILE A 97 -2.73 13.69 5.15
CA ILE A 97 -4.12 13.25 4.99
C ILE A 97 -4.75 14.13 3.92
N ALA A 98 -5.45 13.52 2.98
CA ALA A 98 -6.21 14.19 1.95
C ALA A 98 -7.56 13.52 1.75
N VAL A 99 -8.52 14.29 1.22
CA VAL A 99 -9.86 13.79 0.90
C VAL A 99 -9.89 13.42 -0.58
N ASP A 100 -10.23 12.18 -0.86
CA ASP A 100 -10.61 11.75 -2.20
C ASP A 100 -12.09 12.10 -2.39
N PHE A 101 -12.39 13.19 -3.11
CA PHE A 101 -13.77 13.68 -3.31
C PHE A 101 -14.68 12.73 -4.11
N ASN A 102 -14.10 11.70 -4.73
CA ASN A 102 -14.82 10.60 -5.32
C ASN A 102 -14.05 9.33 -4.94
N PRO A 103 -14.46 8.58 -3.90
CA PRO A 103 -15.84 8.44 -3.39
C PRO A 103 -16.23 9.27 -2.14
N ASN A 104 -15.57 10.39 -1.83
CA ASN A 104 -15.65 11.10 -0.53
C ASN A 104 -15.08 10.26 0.62
N ASP A 105 -13.81 9.91 0.50
CA ASP A 105 -13.08 9.15 1.52
C ASP A 105 -11.86 9.92 2.03
N VAL A 106 -11.51 9.71 3.30
CA VAL A 106 -10.37 10.37 3.94
C VAL A 106 -9.21 9.39 3.97
N ASN A 107 -8.18 9.69 3.20
CA ASN A 107 -7.04 8.82 3.01
C ASN A 107 -5.72 9.47 3.41
N PHE A 108 -4.70 8.64 3.62
CA PHE A 108 -3.35 9.12 3.88
C PHE A 108 -2.38 8.64 2.82
N TYR A 109 -1.43 9.51 2.53
CA TYR A 109 -0.44 9.35 1.48
C TYR A 109 0.93 9.71 2.00
N HIS A 110 1.96 9.23 1.33
CA HIS A 110 3.34 9.49 1.69
C HIS A 110 3.82 10.80 1.06
N LYS A 111 4.57 11.64 1.79
CA LYS A 111 5.05 12.96 1.33
C LYS A 111 5.84 12.96 0.01
N ASN A 112 6.36 11.81 -0.40
CA ASN A 112 7.11 11.65 -1.65
C ASN A 112 6.23 11.26 -2.86
N CYS A 113 4.92 11.05 -2.67
CA CYS A 113 4.03 10.82 -3.81
C CYS A 113 3.76 12.13 -4.56
N SER A 114 3.40 12.01 -5.83
CA SER A 114 3.19 13.16 -6.73
C SER A 114 2.04 14.08 -6.32
N SER A 115 1.11 13.60 -5.49
CA SER A 115 -0.03 14.39 -4.99
C SER A 115 0.32 15.32 -3.82
N TYR A 116 1.54 15.26 -3.27
CA TYR A 116 1.92 16.16 -2.19
C TYR A 116 2.32 17.54 -2.74
N ASP A 117 1.57 18.57 -2.39
CA ASP A 117 1.78 19.96 -2.82
C ASP A 117 2.68 20.78 -1.88
N GLY A 118 3.21 20.16 -0.82
CA GLY A 118 4.03 20.83 0.20
C GLY A 118 3.24 21.61 1.25
N LYS A 119 1.90 21.64 1.19
CA LYS A 119 1.07 22.44 2.10
C LYS A 119 0.43 21.62 3.20
N ALA A 120 0.09 20.36 2.92
CA ALA A 120 -0.56 19.50 3.90
C ALA A 120 0.39 19.18 5.08
N THR A 121 -0.17 19.17 6.30
CA THR A 121 0.58 18.84 7.52
C THR A 121 1.06 17.40 7.50
N LEU A 122 2.37 17.23 7.68
CA LEU A 122 2.99 15.91 7.81
C LEU A 122 2.84 15.36 9.23
N ARG A 123 2.59 14.06 9.32
CA ARG A 123 2.33 13.32 10.56
C ARG A 123 3.08 11.99 10.52
N ASN A 124 3.42 11.47 11.69
CA ASN A 124 3.93 10.10 11.80
C ASN A 124 2.78 9.08 11.75
N ALA A 125 3.11 7.79 11.75
CA ALA A 125 2.14 6.71 11.61
C ALA A 125 1.07 6.73 12.72
N LEU A 126 1.49 6.97 13.98
CA LEU A 126 0.61 7.02 15.14
C LEU A 126 -0.35 8.21 15.08
N GLN A 127 0.17 9.39 14.76
CA GLN A 127 -0.63 10.62 14.61
C GLN A 127 -1.64 10.49 13.47
N THR A 128 -1.22 9.89 12.35
CA THR A 128 -2.10 9.65 11.20
C THR A 128 -3.26 8.72 11.56
N ALA A 129 -2.97 7.61 12.25
CA ALA A 129 -3.98 6.66 12.68
C ALA A 129 -5.05 7.30 13.60
N LYS A 130 -4.63 8.19 14.52
CA LYS A 130 -5.56 8.90 15.42
C LYS A 130 -6.53 9.83 14.69
N VAL A 131 -6.15 10.37 13.53
CA VAL A 131 -7.02 11.28 12.77
C VAL A 131 -8.03 10.52 11.91
N ILE A 132 -7.63 9.36 11.35
CA ILE A 132 -8.47 8.57 10.43
C ILE A 132 -9.45 7.64 11.17
N GLN A 133 -9.24 7.39 12.46
CA GLN A 133 -10.15 6.57 13.28
C GLN A 133 -11.42 7.30 13.76
N ASN A 134 -11.64 8.55 13.36
CA ASN A 134 -12.83 9.33 13.71
C ASN A 134 -13.83 9.40 12.56
#